data_AF-A0A972V6Z3-F1
#
_entry.id   AF-A0A972V6Z3-F1
#
_cell.length_a   1.000
_cell.length_b   1.000
_cell.length_c   1.000
_cell.angle_alpha   90.00
_cell.angle_beta   90.00
_cell.angle_gamma   90.00
#
_symmetry.space_group_name_H-M   'P 1'
#
loop_
_entity.id
_entity.type
_entity.pdbx_description
1 polymer ?
#
loop_
_entity_poly.entity_id
_entity_poly.type
_entity_poly.pdbx_seq_one_letter_code
_entity_poly.pdbx_strand_id
1 'polypeptide(L)'
;GEDDAGGESATGFTLTVDTLLRVLPPVQLPRRIYMPHGVPVSRGRELRAEGWRTISGLEPAADESAEAERLSCTHVLRDGEIAELKGEVN
;
A
#
# COMPACT_ATOMS: atom_id res chain seq x y z
N GLY A 1 20.22 52.15 25.98
CA GLY A 1 21.10 51.58 24.95
C GLY A 1 20.29 50.48 24.33
N GLU A 2 20.01 50.60 23.05
CA GLU A 2 19.18 49.69 22.27
C GLU A 2 19.90 48.34 22.13
N ASP A 3 19.26 47.24 22.56
CA ASP A 3 19.74 45.88 22.31
C ASP A 3 18.93 45.27 21.13
N ASP A 4 19.63 45.14 20.02
CA ASP A 4 19.54 44.18 18.91
C ASP A 4 18.31 43.27 18.79
N ALA A 5 17.58 43.38 17.67
CA ALA A 5 16.73 42.30 17.15
C ALA A 5 16.42 42.53 15.65
N GLY A 6 17.45 42.43 14.81
CA GLY A 6 17.30 42.28 13.36
C GLY A 6 16.60 40.97 12.99
N GLY A 7 15.28 40.90 13.17
CA GLY A 7 14.47 39.76 12.72
C GLY A 7 14.43 39.72 11.20
N GLU A 8 14.95 38.64 10.61
CA GLU A 8 14.90 38.41 9.16
C GLU A 8 13.45 38.22 8.69
N SER A 9 13.13 38.68 7.47
CA SER A 9 11.80 38.54 6.89
C SER A 9 11.46 37.07 6.65
N ALA A 10 10.37 36.59 7.25
CA ALA A 10 9.91 35.20 7.12
C ALA A 10 8.50 35.13 6.50
N THR A 11 8.30 34.19 5.57
CA THR A 11 7.00 33.85 4.99
C THR A 11 6.79 32.34 5.00
N GLY A 12 5.59 31.88 5.37
CA GLY A 12 5.21 30.48 5.36
C GLY A 12 3.70 30.30 5.43
N PHE A 13 3.23 29.10 5.10
CA PHE A 13 1.84 28.70 5.27
C PHE A 13 1.80 27.29 5.85
N THR A 14 0.73 26.97 6.59
CA THR A 14 0.53 25.65 7.21
C THR A 14 -0.52 24.89 6.43
N LEU A 15 -0.18 23.67 6.01
CA LEU A 15 -1.15 22.71 5.49
C LEU A 15 -1.55 21.74 6.60
N THR A 16 -2.86 21.56 6.78
CA THR A 16 -3.40 20.54 7.68
C THR A 16 -3.79 19.32 6.87
N VAL A 17 -3.15 18.18 7.14
CA VAL A 17 -3.42 16.91 6.42
C VAL A 17 -4.91 16.53 6.51
N ASP A 18 -5.53 16.77 7.66
CA ASP A 18 -6.95 16.52 7.89
C ASP A 18 -7.89 17.33 6.94
N THR A 19 -7.57 18.60 6.66
CA THR A 19 -8.32 19.39 5.67
C THR A 19 -8.09 18.88 4.26
N LEU A 20 -6.85 18.51 3.94
CA LEU A 20 -6.53 17.94 2.63
C LEU A 20 -7.30 16.63 2.40
N LEU A 21 -7.30 15.72 3.37
CA LEU A 21 -7.99 14.43 3.25
C LEU A 21 -9.50 14.56 2.99
N ARG A 22 -10.16 15.60 3.53
CA ARG A 22 -11.60 15.84 3.28
C ARG A 22 -11.95 16.31 1.88
N VAL A 23 -10.98 16.90 1.15
CA VAL A 23 -11.22 17.44 -0.20
C VAL A 23 -10.62 16.58 -1.31
N LEU A 24 -9.83 15.56 -0.97
CA LEU A 24 -9.26 14.66 -1.96
C LEU A 24 -10.34 13.77 -2.60
N PRO A 25 -10.29 13.55 -3.91
CA PRO A 25 -11.16 12.59 -4.58
C PRO A 25 -10.83 11.16 -4.12
N PRO A 26 -11.78 10.21 -4.26
CA PRO A 26 -11.50 8.80 -4.01
C PRO A 26 -10.31 8.32 -4.85
N VAL A 27 -9.33 7.70 -4.19
CA VAL A 27 -8.17 7.12 -4.86
C VAL A 27 -8.50 5.67 -5.20
N GLN A 28 -8.35 5.32 -6.48
CA GLN A 28 -8.38 3.92 -6.89
C GLN A 28 -7.09 3.25 -6.40
N LEU A 29 -7.22 2.40 -5.39
CA LEU A 29 -6.08 1.67 -4.86
C LEU A 29 -5.66 0.57 -5.84
N PRO A 30 -4.35 0.40 -6.12
CA PRO A 30 -3.88 -0.66 -6.99
C PRO A 30 -4.24 -2.03 -6.40
N ARG A 31 -4.59 -2.98 -7.28
CA ARG A 31 -4.94 -4.36 -6.89
C ARG A 31 -3.79 -4.98 -6.11
N ARG A 32 -4.10 -5.54 -4.94
CA ARG A 32 -3.10 -6.14 -4.03
C ARG A 32 -3.15 -7.66 -4.16
N ILE A 33 -2.00 -8.27 -4.38
CA ILE A 33 -1.87 -9.73 -4.50
C ILE A 33 -0.94 -10.27 -3.42
N TYR A 34 -1.42 -11.28 -2.69
CA TYR A 34 -0.60 -12.08 -1.79
C TYR A 34 0.15 -13.14 -2.58
N MET A 35 1.45 -13.26 -2.32
CA MET A 35 2.33 -14.28 -2.89
C MET A 35 2.75 -15.22 -1.75
N PRO A 36 2.32 -16.49 -1.75
CA PRO A 36 2.71 -17.43 -0.71
C PRO A 36 4.22 -17.61 -0.57
N HIS A 37 4.62 -18.16 0.57
CA HIS A 37 6.02 -18.46 0.84
C HIS A 37 6.61 -19.38 -0.24
N GLY A 38 7.83 -19.07 -0.68
CA GLY A 38 8.53 -19.82 -1.73
C GLY A 38 8.28 -19.31 -3.15
N VAL A 39 7.36 -18.35 -3.36
CA VAL A 39 7.20 -17.69 -4.66
C VAL A 39 8.50 -16.95 -5.04
N PRO A 40 9.07 -17.21 -6.23
CA PRO A 40 10.31 -16.57 -6.66
C PRO A 40 10.19 -15.04 -6.74
N VAL A 41 11.27 -14.34 -6.38
CA VAL A 41 11.36 -12.88 -6.45
C VAL A 41 11.14 -12.35 -7.88
N SER A 42 11.51 -13.12 -8.91
CA SER A 42 11.24 -12.81 -10.32
C SER A 42 9.73 -12.67 -10.59
N ARG A 43 8.92 -13.60 -10.08
CA ARG A 43 7.46 -13.54 -10.24
C ARG A 43 6.86 -12.29 -9.59
N GLY A 44 7.37 -11.93 -8.41
CA GLY A 44 6.98 -10.67 -7.77
C GLY A 44 7.41 -9.42 -8.55
N ARG A 45 8.51 -9.47 -9.32
CA ARG A 45 8.92 -8.37 -10.21
C ARG A 45 8.00 -8.25 -11.41
N GLU A 46 7.65 -9.36 -12.05
CA GLU A 46 6.69 -9.41 -13.17
C GLU A 46 5.34 -8.82 -12.77
N LEU A 47 4.77 -9.30 -11.66
CA LEU A 47 3.48 -8.80 -11.16
C LEU A 47 3.52 -7.29 -10.88
N ARG A 48 4.61 -6.78 -10.28
CA ARG A 48 4.76 -5.33 -10.06
C ARG A 48 4.86 -4.54 -11.37
N ALA A 49 5.50 -5.10 -12.40
CA ALA A 49 5.56 -4.47 -13.72
C ALA A 49 4.17 -4.45 -14.41
N GLU A 50 3.32 -5.43 -14.10
CA GLU A 50 1.91 -5.49 -14.53
C GLU A 50 0.98 -4.54 -13.72
N GLY A 51 1.52 -3.82 -12.73
CA GLY A 51 0.77 -2.85 -11.92
C GLY A 51 0.20 -3.41 -10.60
N TRP A 52 0.55 -4.64 -10.23
CA TRP A 52 0.16 -5.22 -8.95
C TRP A 52 0.99 -4.68 -7.78
N ARG A 53 0.33 -4.50 -6.63
CA ARG A 53 1.04 -4.38 -5.35
C ARG A 53 1.17 -5.76 -4.73
N THR A 54 2.38 -6.30 -4.72
CA THR A 54 2.68 -7.64 -4.21
C THR A 54 2.97 -7.63 -2.71
N ILE A 55 2.43 -8.58 -1.96
CA ILE A 55 2.78 -8.87 -0.56
C ILE A 55 3.30 -10.30 -0.47
N SER A 56 4.54 -10.48 -0.01
CA SER A 56 5.15 -11.80 0.12
C SER A 56 4.88 -12.43 1.49
N GLY A 57 4.46 -13.68 1.50
CA GLY A 57 4.48 -14.54 2.67
C GLY A 57 5.91 -14.85 3.07
N LEU A 58 6.27 -14.52 4.30
CA LEU A 58 7.62 -14.76 4.84
C LEU A 58 7.79 -16.18 5.37
N GLU A 59 6.67 -16.86 5.66
CA GLU A 59 6.60 -18.24 6.11
C GLU A 59 5.36 -18.94 5.49
N PRO A 60 5.33 -20.28 5.45
CA PRO A 60 4.15 -21.00 5.00
C PRO A 60 2.91 -20.66 5.85
N ALA A 61 1.83 -20.24 5.20
CA ALA A 61 0.55 -20.01 5.85
C ALA A 61 -0.29 -21.31 5.83
N ALA A 62 -1.08 -21.54 6.88
CA ALA A 62 -2.00 -22.67 6.92
C ALA A 62 -3.15 -22.54 5.90
N ASP A 63 -3.60 -21.31 5.67
CA ASP A 63 -4.56 -20.94 4.63
C ASP A 63 -4.09 -19.66 3.95
N GLU A 64 -3.66 -19.78 2.70
CA GLU A 64 -3.15 -18.65 1.91
C GLU A 64 -4.22 -17.62 1.58
N SER A 65 -5.49 -18.03 1.46
CA SER A 65 -6.60 -17.11 1.20
C SER A 65 -6.94 -16.31 2.44
N ALA A 66 -7.01 -16.96 3.60
CA ALA A 66 -7.22 -16.28 4.88
C ALA A 66 -6.06 -15.33 5.22
N GLU A 67 -4.81 -15.73 4.93
CA GLU A 67 -3.65 -14.86 5.12
C GLU A 67 -3.66 -13.67 4.15
N ALA A 68 -4.04 -13.89 2.89
CA ALA A 68 -4.21 -12.81 1.92
C ALA A 68 -5.27 -11.79 2.39
N GLU A 69 -6.40 -12.26 2.92
CA GLU A 69 -7.46 -11.42 3.48
C GLU A 69 -6.99 -10.65 4.72
N ARG A 70 -6.29 -11.32 5.66
CA ARG A 70 -5.70 -10.70 6.86
C ARG A 70 -4.74 -9.57 6.49
N LEU A 71 -4.01 -9.72 5.39
CA LEU A 71 -3.09 -8.71 4.84
C LEU A 71 -3.78 -7.67 3.95
N SER A 72 -5.10 -7.73 3.81
CA SER A 72 -5.93 -6.88 2.96
C SER A 72 -5.50 -6.90 1.49
N CYS A 73 -5.14 -8.09 1.00
CA CYS A 73 -5.00 -8.35 -0.42
C CYS A 73 -6.37 -8.64 -1.03
N THR A 74 -6.55 -8.30 -2.29
CA THR A 74 -7.77 -8.65 -3.04
C THR A 74 -7.60 -9.95 -3.82
N HIS A 75 -6.35 -10.39 -4.02
CA HIS A 75 -6.00 -11.58 -4.78
C HIS A 75 -4.93 -12.40 -4.06
N VAL A 76 -4.83 -13.68 -4.40
CA VAL A 76 -3.76 -14.59 -4.00
C VAL A 76 -3.17 -15.26 -5.23
N LEU A 77 -1.85 -15.43 -5.26
CA LEU A 77 -1.16 -16.23 -6.26
C LEU A 77 -1.18 -17.70 -5.81
N ARG A 78 -2.01 -18.55 -6.44
CA ARG A 78 -2.14 -19.97 -6.12
C ARG A 78 -1.75 -20.81 -7.34
N ASP A 79 -0.85 -21.76 -7.15
CA ASP A 79 -0.36 -22.64 -8.22
C ASP A 79 0.16 -21.89 -9.47
N GLY A 80 0.68 -20.67 -9.27
CA GLY A 80 1.17 -19.79 -10.33
C GLY A 80 0.09 -18.92 -11.01
N GLU A 81 -1.18 -19.13 -10.68
CA GLU A 81 -2.32 -18.38 -11.20
C GLU A 81 -2.82 -17.33 -10.21
N ILE A 82 -3.40 -16.25 -10.74
CA ILE A 82 -3.97 -15.18 -9.93
C ILE A 82 -5.42 -15.54 -9.63
N ALA A 83 -5.74 -15.78 -8.36
CA ALA A 83 -7.10 -16.01 -7.89
C ALA A 83 -7.62 -14.80 -7.10
N GLU A 84 -8.84 -14.36 -7.41
CA GLU A 84 -9.52 -13.31 -6.65
C GLU A 84 -10.08 -13.87 -5.34
N LEU A 85 -9.94 -13.12 -4.25
CA LEU A 85 -10.59 -13.47 -2.99
C LEU A 85 -12.06 -13.05 -3.08
N LYS A 86 -12.97 -13.94 -2.70
CA LYS A 86 -14.37 -13.57 -2.51
C LYS A 86 -14.49 -12.78 -1.21
N GLY A 87 -14.27 -11.47 -1.29
CA GLY A 87 -14.47 -10.53 -0.18
C GLY A 87 -15.35 -9.39 -0.64
N GLU A 88 -16.53 -9.27 -0.03
CA GLU A 88 -17.45 -8.15 -0.17
C GLU A 88 -16.71 -6.82 0.01
N VAL A 89 -16.87 -5.93 -0.95
CA VAL A 89 -16.28 -4.59 -0.94
C VAL A 89 -16.88 -3.84 0.25
N ASN A 90 -16.08 -3.59 1.28
CA ASN A 90 -16.43 -2.69 2.38
C ASN A 90 -16.27 -1.23 1.93
#